data_AF-S8A3K7-F1
#
_entry.id   AF-S8A3K7-F1
#
_cell.length_a   1.000
_cell.length_b   1.000
_cell.length_c   1.000
_cell.angle_alpha   90.00
_cell.angle_beta   90.00
_cell.angle_gamma   90.00
#
_symmetry.space_group_name_H-M   'P 1'
#
loop_
_entity.id
_entity.type
_entity.pdbx_description
1 polymer ?
#
loop_
_entity_poly.entity_id
_entity_poly.type
_entity_poly.pdbx_seq_one_letter_code
_entity_poly.pdbx_strand_id
1 'polypeptide(L)'
;MLLISAYFSAPTIKTSPEDHSTSTLPPIREISRPPTCNCLPRNIRPHSSPQSVVTMSSSKAVKMMYNYVTARPRLFNFIKPIADRYCDLAGYRKVGLMYEDMLREETHTVQLALKRLPPRLAYDRAFRIRRALQCSITHSLLPKEDWIKPEEDVPYLSPYIEEVEKEEAERKMFDAMTRK
;
A
#
# COMPACT_ATOMS: atom_id res chain seq x y z
N MET A 1 -51.70 7.14 -35.93
CA MET A 1 -51.25 5.79 -35.53
C MET A 1 -49.76 5.86 -35.27
N LEU A 2 -49.40 5.70 -33.99
CA LEU A 2 -48.12 5.26 -33.38
C LEU A 2 -46.83 5.98 -33.83
N LEU A 3 -46.28 6.98 -33.11
CA LEU A 3 -45.58 6.99 -31.80
C LEU A 3 -44.39 6.02 -31.65
N ILE A 4 -43.32 6.57 -31.03
CA ILE A 4 -42.07 5.96 -30.47
C ILE A 4 -40.89 6.10 -31.45
N SER A 5 -40.00 7.10 -31.40
CA SER A 5 -39.18 7.65 -30.31
C SER A 5 -38.27 6.62 -29.61
N ALA A 6 -36.96 6.86 -29.76
CA ALA A 6 -35.93 6.68 -28.74
C ALA A 6 -34.90 5.53 -28.90
N TYR A 7 -33.68 5.94 -28.56
CA TYR A 7 -32.52 5.15 -28.13
C TYR A 7 -31.49 4.73 -29.18
N PHE A 8 -30.90 5.74 -29.83
CA PHE A 8 -29.46 5.72 -30.09
C PHE A 8 -28.84 6.94 -29.40
N SER A 9 -28.40 6.78 -28.16
CA SER A 9 -27.63 7.81 -27.44
C SER A 9 -26.34 7.17 -26.95
N ALA A 10 -25.25 7.50 -27.64
CA ALA A 10 -23.90 7.25 -27.17
C ALA A 10 -23.61 8.15 -25.95
N PRO A 11 -22.95 7.66 -24.89
CA PRO A 11 -22.54 8.52 -23.79
C PRO A 11 -21.38 9.42 -24.24
N THR A 12 -21.70 10.64 -24.66
CA THR A 12 -20.72 11.73 -24.77
C THR A 12 -20.28 12.12 -23.36
N ILE A 13 -19.07 11.75 -22.97
CA ILE A 13 -18.39 12.31 -21.80
C ILE A 13 -18.21 13.81 -22.07
N LYS A 14 -19.02 14.63 -21.43
CA LYS A 14 -18.83 16.09 -21.43
C LYS A 14 -17.57 16.38 -20.62
N THR A 15 -16.48 16.70 -21.27
CA THR A 15 -15.43 17.52 -20.65
C THR A 15 -16.04 18.90 -20.42
N SER A 16 -16.43 19.15 -19.17
CA SER A 16 -16.81 20.49 -18.73
C SER A 16 -15.63 21.44 -18.96
N PRO A 17 -15.89 22.70 -19.36
CA PRO A 17 -14.84 23.69 -19.52
C PRO A 17 -14.07 23.90 -18.22
N GLU A 18 -12.75 23.98 -18.36
CA GLU A 18 -11.79 24.36 -17.33
C GLU A 18 -12.10 25.77 -16.84
N ASP A 19 -12.93 25.89 -15.81
CA ASP A 19 -12.98 27.11 -15.02
C ASP A 19 -11.72 27.15 -14.15
N HIS A 20 -10.71 27.88 -14.62
CA HIS A 20 -9.63 28.39 -13.79
C HIS A 20 -10.18 29.40 -12.77
N SER A 21 -10.99 28.94 -11.83
CA SER A 21 -11.18 29.63 -10.57
C SER A 21 -9.98 29.25 -9.70
N THR A 22 -8.98 30.13 -9.68
CA THR A 22 -8.01 30.20 -8.59
C THR A 22 -8.81 30.19 -7.29
N SER A 23 -8.91 29.02 -6.65
CA SER A 23 -9.39 28.92 -5.29
C SER A 23 -8.32 29.57 -4.44
N THR A 24 -8.45 30.88 -4.22
CA THR A 24 -7.93 31.50 -3.01
C THR A 24 -8.50 30.67 -1.87
N LEU A 25 -7.66 29.79 -1.32
CA LEU A 25 -7.93 29.21 -0.02
C LEU A 25 -8.26 30.38 0.90
N PRO A 26 -9.39 30.37 1.62
CA PRO A 26 -9.57 31.34 2.68
C PRO A 26 -8.34 31.23 3.60
N PRO A 27 -7.74 32.35 4.04
CA PRO A 27 -6.65 32.27 4.99
C PRO A 27 -7.13 31.41 6.15
N ILE A 28 -6.32 30.42 6.52
CA ILE A 28 -6.56 29.53 7.65
C ILE A 28 -6.93 30.46 8.81
N ARG A 29 -8.23 30.49 9.16
CA ARG A 29 -8.64 31.19 10.38
C ARG A 29 -7.88 30.48 11.48
N GLU A 30 -6.94 31.19 12.08
CA GLU A 30 -6.28 30.75 13.31
C GLU A 30 -7.40 30.39 14.27
N ILE A 31 -7.57 29.08 14.47
CA ILE A 31 -8.29 28.57 15.62
C ILE A 31 -7.47 29.12 16.79
N SER A 32 -8.02 30.14 17.45
CA SER A 32 -7.45 30.74 18.64
C SER A 32 -7.04 29.60 19.56
N ARG A 33 -5.74 29.39 19.69
CA ARG A 33 -5.20 28.36 20.58
C ARG A 33 -5.75 28.69 21.97
N PRO A 34 -6.33 27.72 22.70
CA PRO A 34 -6.68 27.99 24.09
C PRO A 34 -5.42 28.44 24.84
N PRO A 35 -5.54 29.38 25.81
CA PRO A 35 -4.39 29.85 26.57
C PRO A 35 -3.69 28.63 27.19
N THR A 36 -2.39 28.53 26.96
CA THR A 36 -1.57 27.41 27.42
C THR A 36 -1.62 27.30 28.94
N CYS A 37 -2.36 26.32 29.47
CA CYS A 37 -2.27 25.94 30.87
C CYS A 37 -0.90 25.31 31.10
N ASN A 38 0.05 26.10 31.59
CA ASN A 38 1.44 25.69 31.82
C ASN A 38 1.59 24.87 33.12
N CYS A 39 0.80 23.81 33.24
CA CYS A 39 0.73 22.97 34.45
C CYS A 39 0.53 21.50 34.09
N LEU A 40 1.51 20.90 33.41
CA LEU A 40 1.74 19.47 33.49
C LEU A 40 3.26 19.20 33.61
N PRO A 41 3.74 18.61 34.72
CA PRO A 41 5.10 18.12 34.76
C PRO A 41 5.16 16.84 33.91
N ARG A 42 5.73 16.93 32.71
CA ARG A 42 6.09 15.73 31.93
C ARG A 42 7.59 15.60 31.85
N ASN A 43 8.18 15.18 32.95
CA ASN A 43 9.29 14.25 32.85
C ASN A 43 8.69 12.87 32.52
N ILE A 44 8.15 12.73 31.31
CA ILE A 44 7.95 11.41 30.72
C ILE A 44 9.32 11.07 30.18
N ARG A 45 10.07 10.26 30.94
CA ARG A 45 11.21 9.53 30.40
C ARG A 45 10.76 8.96 29.06
N PRO A 46 11.49 9.12 27.95
CA PRO A 46 11.16 8.35 26.77
C PRO A 46 11.17 6.89 27.24
N HIS A 47 10.00 6.27 27.25
CA HIS A 47 9.95 4.82 27.27
C HIS A 47 10.49 4.45 25.89
N SER A 48 11.81 4.44 25.76
CA SER A 48 12.47 3.55 24.82
C SER A 48 12.12 2.17 25.34
N SER A 49 10.90 1.72 25.04
CA SER A 49 10.71 0.31 24.79
C SER A 49 11.85 -0.03 23.83
N PRO A 50 12.80 -0.90 24.23
CA PRO A 50 13.71 -1.44 23.25
C PRO A 50 12.78 -1.99 22.16
N GLN A 51 12.88 -1.46 20.95
CA GLN A 51 12.30 -2.13 19.79
C GLN A 51 13.12 -3.40 19.55
N SER A 52 13.07 -4.33 20.49
CA SER A 52 13.52 -5.70 20.35
C SER A 52 12.27 -6.58 20.35
N VAL A 53 11.24 -6.15 19.62
CA VAL A 53 10.27 -7.09 19.09
C VAL A 53 10.93 -7.73 17.88
N VAL A 54 11.32 -8.98 18.10
CA VAL A 54 11.74 -9.95 17.10
C VAL A 54 11.09 -9.67 15.75
N THR A 55 11.89 -9.25 14.78
CA THR A 55 11.58 -9.47 13.37
C THR A 55 12.78 -10.18 12.78
N MET A 56 12.74 -11.51 12.79
CA MET A 56 13.28 -12.22 11.63
C MET A 56 12.62 -11.55 10.42
N SER A 57 13.41 -10.87 9.59
CA SER A 57 12.93 -10.23 8.37
C SER A 57 12.13 -11.27 7.58
N SER A 58 10.82 -11.08 7.55
CA SER A 58 9.84 -12.04 7.03
C SER A 58 10.10 -12.33 5.55
N SER A 59 10.58 -11.33 4.81
CA SER A 59 10.89 -11.39 3.38
C SER A 59 11.95 -12.45 3.02
N LYS A 60 13.08 -12.54 3.76
CA LYS A 60 14.17 -13.49 3.41
C LYS A 60 13.73 -14.93 3.57
N ALA A 61 13.09 -15.27 4.68
CA ALA A 61 12.57 -16.60 4.92
C ALA A 61 11.48 -16.98 3.90
N VAL A 62 10.55 -16.06 3.63
CA VAL A 62 9.49 -16.26 2.62
C VAL A 62 10.09 -16.45 1.22
N LYS A 63 11.11 -15.67 0.83
CA LYS A 63 11.78 -15.80 -0.47
C LYS A 63 12.55 -17.12 -0.60
N MET A 64 13.23 -17.56 0.46
CA MET A 64 13.89 -18.88 0.49
C MET A 64 12.87 -20.01 0.32
N MET A 65 11.74 -19.93 1.02
CA MET A 65 10.66 -20.92 0.89
C MET A 65 10.01 -20.88 -0.50
N TYR A 66 9.75 -19.69 -1.04
CA TYR A 66 9.21 -19.51 -2.38
C TYR A 66 10.12 -20.14 -3.45
N ASN A 67 11.43 -19.87 -3.38
CA ASN A 67 12.42 -20.46 -4.28
C ASN A 67 12.44 -21.99 -4.15
N TYR A 68 12.35 -22.52 -2.93
CA TYR A 68 12.30 -23.97 -2.67
C TYR A 68 11.06 -24.66 -3.27
N VAL A 69 9.90 -24.00 -3.19
CA VAL A 69 8.64 -24.49 -3.77
C VAL A 69 8.67 -24.41 -5.30
N THR A 70 9.08 -23.28 -5.85
CA THR A 70 9.14 -23.03 -7.30
C THR A 70 10.15 -23.93 -8.00
N ALA A 71 11.26 -24.29 -7.33
CA ALA A 71 12.26 -25.22 -7.86
C ALA A 71 11.71 -26.64 -8.12
N ARG A 72 10.57 -27.03 -7.52
CA ARG A 72 9.97 -28.37 -7.70
C ARG A 72 8.62 -28.28 -8.45
N PRO A 73 8.53 -28.73 -9.72
CA PRO A 73 7.33 -28.53 -10.53
C PRO A 73 6.10 -29.30 -10.00
N ARG A 74 6.28 -30.50 -9.44
CA ARG A 74 5.17 -31.27 -8.85
C ARG A 74 4.55 -30.58 -7.63
N LEU A 75 5.41 -30.01 -6.78
CA LEU A 75 4.97 -29.30 -5.58
C LEU A 75 4.32 -27.97 -5.94
N PHE A 76 4.93 -27.23 -6.86
CA PHE A 76 4.39 -25.97 -7.37
C PHE A 76 3.00 -26.15 -7.96
N ASN A 77 2.80 -27.13 -8.86
CA ASN A 77 1.51 -27.38 -9.49
C ASN A 77 0.42 -27.82 -8.49
N PHE A 78 0.81 -28.45 -7.38
CA PHE A 78 -0.13 -28.83 -6.31
C PHE A 78 -0.53 -27.63 -5.44
N ILE A 79 0.42 -26.76 -5.07
CA ILE A 79 0.19 -25.63 -4.18
C ILE A 79 -0.43 -24.42 -4.92
N LYS A 80 -0.06 -24.20 -6.18
CA LYS A 80 -0.50 -23.04 -6.98
C LYS A 80 -2.02 -22.81 -6.99
N PRO A 81 -2.89 -23.81 -7.27
CA PRO A 81 -4.33 -23.60 -7.27
C PRO A 81 -4.89 -23.25 -5.88
N ILE A 82 -4.26 -23.76 -4.81
CA ILE A 82 -4.63 -23.44 -3.43
C ILE A 82 -4.25 -21.99 -3.12
N ALA A 83 -3.06 -21.56 -3.55
CA ALA A 83 -2.59 -20.18 -3.39
C ALA A 83 -3.47 -19.19 -4.16
N ASP A 84 -3.86 -19.51 -5.39
CA ASP A 84 -4.73 -18.64 -6.20
C ASP A 84 -6.11 -18.50 -5.55
N ARG A 85 -6.70 -19.60 -5.08
CA ARG A 85 -7.96 -19.56 -4.32
C ARG A 85 -7.84 -18.77 -3.02
N TYR A 86 -6.72 -18.87 -2.31
CA TYR A 86 -6.46 -18.07 -1.12
C TYR A 86 -6.44 -16.56 -1.44
N CYS A 87 -5.78 -16.15 -2.52
CA CYS A 87 -5.78 -14.75 -2.96
C CYS A 87 -7.18 -14.24 -3.33
N ASP A 88 -7.99 -15.07 -4.01
CA ASP A 88 -9.36 -14.70 -4.38
C ASP A 88 -10.28 -14.56 -3.16
N LEU A 89 -10.11 -15.43 -2.16
CA LEU A 89 -10.86 -15.40 -0.90
C LEU A 89 -10.46 -14.24 0.01
N ALA A 90 -9.18 -13.86 0.02
CA ALA A 90 -8.69 -12.69 0.75
C ALA A 90 -9.39 -11.39 0.31
N GLY A 91 -9.87 -11.32 -0.94
CA GLY A 91 -10.84 -10.31 -1.38
C GLY A 91 -10.28 -8.90 -1.57
N TYR A 92 -8.98 -8.66 -1.35
CA TYR A 92 -8.34 -7.35 -1.54
C TYR A 92 -8.47 -6.84 -2.98
N ARG A 93 -8.52 -7.73 -3.97
CA ARG A 93 -8.75 -7.38 -5.38
C ARG A 93 -10.13 -6.76 -5.63
N LYS A 94 -11.15 -7.14 -4.84
CA LYS A 94 -12.54 -6.64 -4.94
C LYS A 94 -12.69 -5.21 -4.41
N VAL A 95 -11.79 -4.78 -3.54
CA VAL A 95 -11.69 -3.38 -3.05
C VAL A 95 -10.69 -2.55 -3.86
N GLY A 96 -10.06 -3.16 -4.88
CA GLY A 96 -9.17 -2.46 -5.79
C GLY A 96 -7.77 -2.19 -5.24
N LEU A 97 -7.29 -3.03 -4.31
CA LEU A 97 -5.94 -3.00 -3.75
C LEU A 97 -5.05 -4.06 -4.43
N MET A 98 -3.75 -3.78 -4.51
CA MET A 98 -2.71 -4.77 -4.86
C MET A 98 -2.17 -5.43 -3.59
N TYR A 99 -1.52 -6.59 -3.70
CA TYR A 99 -1.03 -7.31 -2.52
C TYR A 99 -0.10 -6.48 -1.64
N GLU A 100 0.83 -5.74 -2.24
CA GLU A 100 1.82 -4.94 -1.52
C GLU A 100 1.25 -3.66 -0.87
N ASP A 101 0.00 -3.30 -1.15
CA ASP A 101 -0.71 -2.23 -0.43
C ASP A 101 -1.08 -2.64 0.99
N MET A 102 -1.12 -3.95 1.29
CA MET A 102 -1.41 -4.48 2.62
C MET A 102 -0.17 -4.69 3.50
N LEU A 103 1.03 -4.37 2.98
CA LEU A 103 2.26 -4.46 3.78
C LEU A 103 2.26 -3.43 4.90
N ARG A 104 2.82 -3.81 6.05
CA ARG A 104 2.89 -2.98 7.26
C ARG A 104 3.83 -1.79 7.05
N GLU A 105 3.26 -0.60 6.85
CA GLU A 105 3.98 0.63 6.51
C GLU A 105 4.79 1.23 7.68
N GLU A 106 4.54 0.82 8.92
CA GLU A 106 5.27 1.32 10.10
C GLU A 106 6.69 0.76 10.21
N THR A 107 7.04 -0.24 9.41
CA THR A 107 8.38 -0.85 9.42
C THR A 107 9.39 0.08 8.75
N HIS A 108 10.56 0.29 9.38
CA HIS A 108 11.62 1.15 8.85
C HIS A 108 12.02 0.79 7.39
N THR A 109 12.13 -0.50 7.08
CA THR A 109 12.49 -1.00 5.75
C THR A 109 11.48 -0.57 4.69
N VAL A 110 10.18 -0.71 4.98
CA VAL A 110 9.08 -0.33 4.08
C VAL A 110 9.01 1.19 3.92
N GLN A 111 9.21 1.96 4.99
CA GLN A 111 9.23 3.43 4.90
C GLN A 111 10.37 3.94 4.01
N LEU A 112 11.56 3.34 4.10
CA LEU A 112 12.67 3.66 3.21
C LEU A 112 12.38 3.25 1.77
N ALA A 113 11.78 2.07 1.55
CA ALA A 113 11.39 1.61 0.22
C ALA A 113 10.37 2.56 -0.43
N LEU A 114 9.36 3.03 0.31
CA LEU A 114 8.38 4.01 -0.17
C LEU A 114 9.00 5.36 -0.54
N LYS A 115 10.06 5.78 0.15
CA LYS A 115 10.81 7.01 -0.20
C LYS A 115 11.63 6.87 -1.49
N ARG A 116 12.05 5.66 -1.85
CA ARG A 116 12.81 5.37 -3.08
C ARG A 116 11.91 5.16 -4.30
N LEU A 117 10.65 4.80 -4.08
CA LEU A 117 9.68 4.51 -5.12
C LEU A 117 9.48 5.74 -6.04
N PRO A 118 9.37 5.57 -7.38
CA PRO A 118 9.10 6.68 -8.27
C PRO A 118 7.75 7.33 -7.95
N PRO A 119 7.63 8.66 -8.11
CA PRO A 119 6.47 9.41 -7.64
C PRO A 119 5.16 8.95 -8.28
N ARG A 120 5.18 8.54 -9.56
CA ARG A 120 3.98 8.02 -10.25
C ARG A 120 3.37 6.81 -9.53
N LEU A 121 4.19 5.79 -9.21
CA LEU A 121 3.72 4.60 -8.51
C LEU A 121 3.24 4.92 -7.09
N ALA A 122 3.89 5.88 -6.43
CA ALA A 122 3.45 6.36 -5.11
C ALA A 122 2.07 7.02 -5.17
N TYR A 123 1.78 7.82 -6.21
CA TYR A 123 0.45 8.40 -6.43
C TYR A 123 -0.60 7.33 -6.73
N ASP A 124 -0.29 6.37 -7.59
CA ASP A 124 -1.20 5.26 -7.94
C ASP A 124 -1.53 4.41 -6.70
N ARG A 125 -0.54 4.14 -5.84
CA ARG A 125 -0.73 3.50 -4.53
C ARG A 125 -1.68 4.30 -3.64
N ALA A 126 -1.41 5.59 -3.46
CA ALA A 126 -2.23 6.46 -2.61
C ALA A 126 -3.68 6.54 -3.11
N PHE A 127 -3.90 6.54 -4.42
CA PHE A 127 -5.23 6.48 -5.03
C PHE A 127 -5.96 5.19 -4.67
N ARG A 128 -5.31 4.02 -4.84
CA ARG A 128 -5.91 2.71 -4.50
C ARG A 128 -6.29 2.62 -3.02
N ILE A 129 -5.42 3.08 -2.13
CA ILE A 129 -5.68 3.08 -0.68
C ILE A 129 -6.88 3.95 -0.33
N ARG A 130 -6.94 5.19 -0.84
CA ARG A 130 -8.09 6.09 -0.59
C ARG A 130 -9.40 5.49 -1.10
N ARG A 131 -9.37 4.85 -2.27
CA ARG A 131 -10.53 4.15 -2.85
C ARG A 131 -10.98 2.98 -1.97
N ALA A 132 -10.05 2.15 -1.52
CA ALA A 132 -10.36 1.03 -0.65
C ALA A 132 -10.91 1.47 0.72
N LEU A 133 -10.36 2.57 1.27
CA LEU A 133 -10.89 3.19 2.49
C LEU A 133 -12.33 3.66 2.30
N GLN A 134 -12.65 4.29 1.17
CA GLN A 134 -14.03 4.70 0.86
C GLN A 134 -14.97 3.49 0.83
N CYS A 135 -14.57 2.41 0.16
CA CYS A 135 -15.33 1.15 0.13
C CYS A 135 -15.51 0.52 1.51
N SER A 136 -14.50 0.63 2.38
CA SER A 136 -14.59 0.19 3.76
C SER A 136 -15.59 1.02 4.56
N ILE A 137 -15.64 2.34 4.36
CA ILE A 137 -16.57 3.25 5.04
C ILE A 137 -18.01 2.99 4.58
N THR A 138 -18.22 2.80 3.28
CA THR A 138 -19.56 2.54 2.71
C THR A 138 -20.00 1.09 2.86
N HIS A 139 -19.11 0.21 3.34
CA HIS A 139 -19.30 -1.24 3.37
C HIS A 139 -19.78 -1.81 2.03
N SER A 140 -19.26 -1.27 0.92
CA SER A 140 -19.61 -1.67 -0.44
C SER A 140 -18.37 -2.12 -1.21
N LEU A 141 -18.56 -3.04 -2.15
CA LEU A 141 -17.50 -3.49 -3.05
C LEU A 141 -17.49 -2.66 -4.34
N LEU A 142 -16.36 -2.65 -5.05
CA LEU A 142 -16.29 -2.05 -6.38
C LEU A 142 -17.12 -2.88 -7.37
N PRO A 143 -17.56 -2.27 -8.49
CA PRO A 143 -18.03 -3.03 -9.65
C PRO A 143 -16.94 -3.99 -10.14
N LYS A 144 -17.33 -5.10 -10.76
CA LYS A 144 -16.43 -6.21 -11.12
C LYS A 144 -15.37 -5.83 -12.14
N GLU A 145 -15.66 -4.81 -12.92
CA GLU A 145 -14.90 -4.26 -14.03
C GLU A 145 -13.68 -3.50 -13.53
N ASP A 146 -13.78 -2.94 -12.32
CA ASP A 146 -12.71 -2.21 -11.63
C ASP A 146 -11.92 -3.09 -10.64
N TRP A 147 -12.25 -4.39 -10.57
CA TRP A 147 -11.49 -5.33 -9.76
C TRP A 147 -10.12 -5.56 -10.38
N ILE A 148 -9.10 -5.62 -9.52
CA ILE A 148 -7.74 -5.90 -9.98
C ILE A 148 -7.66 -7.31 -10.54
N LYS A 149 -7.16 -7.42 -11.77
CA LYS A 149 -6.91 -8.71 -12.41
C LYS A 149 -5.70 -9.39 -11.77
N PRO A 150 -5.64 -10.73 -11.77
CA PRO A 150 -4.46 -11.44 -11.27
C PRO A 150 -3.17 -11.08 -12.00
N GLU A 151 -3.26 -10.60 -13.24
CA GLU A 151 -2.11 -10.17 -14.06
C GLU A 151 -1.56 -8.79 -13.64
N GLU A 152 -2.43 -7.91 -13.12
CA GLU A 152 -2.08 -6.55 -12.71
C GLU A 152 -1.49 -6.52 -11.29
N ASP A 153 -1.70 -7.58 -10.51
CA ASP A 153 -1.22 -7.77 -9.14
C ASP A 153 0.28 -8.14 -9.11
N VAL A 154 1.10 -7.19 -9.58
CA VAL A 154 2.56 -7.32 -9.71
C VAL A 154 3.26 -6.74 -8.47
N PRO A 155 4.29 -7.40 -7.93
CA PRO A 155 5.08 -6.87 -6.82
C PRO A 155 6.00 -5.73 -7.29
N TYR A 156 5.62 -4.48 -7.02
CA TYR A 156 6.33 -3.26 -7.43
C TYR A 156 7.23 -2.66 -6.33
N LEU A 157 6.98 -2.99 -5.06
CA LEU A 157 7.68 -2.50 -3.87
C LEU A 157 8.75 -3.49 -3.38
N SER A 158 8.55 -4.79 -3.60
CA SER A 158 9.50 -5.87 -3.29
C SER A 158 10.95 -5.57 -3.71
N PRO A 159 11.27 -5.11 -4.94
CA PRO A 159 12.66 -4.82 -5.30
C PRO A 159 13.32 -3.77 -4.41
N TYR A 160 12.60 -2.71 -4.05
CA TYR A 160 13.10 -1.65 -3.19
C TYR A 160 13.28 -2.11 -1.74
N ILE A 161 12.41 -3.00 -1.26
CA ILE A 161 12.56 -3.63 0.07
C ILE A 161 13.84 -4.46 0.11
N GLU A 162 14.09 -5.25 -0.94
CA GLU A 162 15.30 -6.10 -1.02
C GLU A 162 16.59 -5.29 -1.03
N GLU A 163 16.62 -4.16 -1.73
CA GLU A 163 17.76 -3.23 -1.72
C GLU A 163 18.03 -2.71 -0.30
N VAL A 164 17.00 -2.24 0.40
CA VAL A 164 17.14 -1.72 1.78
C VAL A 164 17.59 -2.82 2.73
N GLU A 165 17.01 -4.02 2.66
CA GLU A 165 17.38 -5.14 3.52
C GLU A 165 18.79 -5.68 3.25
N LYS A 166 19.28 -5.52 2.01
CA LYS A 166 20.66 -5.84 1.65
C LYS A 166 21.62 -4.83 2.25
N GLU A 167 21.34 -3.53 2.12
CA GLU A 167 22.13 -2.47 2.74
C GLU A 167 22.18 -2.60 4.27
N GLU A 168 21.05 -2.87 4.91
CA GLU A 168 21.00 -3.09 6.36
C GLU A 168 21.78 -4.33 6.80
N ALA A 169 21.76 -5.40 6.00
CA ALA A 169 22.53 -6.60 6.29
C ALA A 169 24.03 -6.38 6.12
N GLU A 170 24.45 -5.65 5.10
CA GLU A 170 25.84 -5.25 4.87
C GLU A 170 26.35 -4.38 6.03
N ARG A 171 25.57 -3.40 6.48
CA ARG A 171 25.90 -2.59 7.66
C ARG A 171 26.08 -3.43 8.91
N LYS A 172 25.12 -4.33 9.21
CA LYS A 172 25.20 -5.24 10.36
C LYS A 172 26.43 -6.15 10.29
N MET A 173 26.76 -6.65 9.10
CA MET A 173 27.94 -7.49 8.89
C MET A 173 29.24 -6.70 9.09
N PHE A 174 29.27 -5.45 8.63
CA PHE A 174 30.39 -4.54 8.83
C PHE A 174 30.58 -4.20 10.32
N ASP A 175 29.50 -3.88 11.03
CA ASP A 175 29.53 -3.56 12.46
C ASP A 175 29.95 -4.77 13.31
N ALA A 176 29.59 -5.99 12.88
CA ALA A 176 29.97 -7.23 13.55
C ALA A 176 31.42 -7.66 13.29
N MET A 177 32.14 -7.00 12.38
CA MET A 177 33.52 -7.35 12.04
C MET A 177 34.48 -6.91 13.14
N THR A 178 34.85 -7.84 14.03
CA THR A 178 35.88 -7.60 15.05
C THR A 178 37.27 -7.81 14.48
N ARG A 179 38.21 -6.93 14.85
CA ARG A 179 39.64 -7.11 14.55
C ARG A 179 40.16 -8.28 15.37
N LYS A 180 40.70 -9.30 14.69
CA LYS A 180 41.40 -10.42 15.32
C LYS A 180 42.76 -10.02 15.85
#